data_AF-A0A059LJZ4-F1
#
_entry.id   AF-A0A059LJZ4-F1
#
_cell.length_a   1.000
_cell.length_b   1.000
_cell.length_c   1.000
_cell.angle_alpha   90.00
_cell.angle_beta   90.00
_cell.angle_gamma   90.00
#
_symmetry.space_group_name_H-M   'P 1'
#
loop_
_entity.id
_entity.type
_entity.pdbx_description
1 polymer ?
#
loop_
_entity_poly.entity_id
_entity_poly.type
_entity_poly.pdbx_seq_one_letter_code
_entity_poly.pdbx_strand_id
1 'polypeptide(L)'
;TAPRRVYVRRPEDTAHAAVKTARPGPNGEEYCWWQCTIKGGREGRDVDAVELAKIVQALGAGEIMLNCIDNDGEGKGFDLELVDVVASAVSIPVVASSGAGAPEHFSEVFEKTGAAAALAAGIFHRREVSIADVKKHMAESGLPVRQD
;
A
#
# COMPACT_ATOMS: atom_id res chain seq x y z
N THR A 1 7.04 -1.41 -9.37
CA THR A 1 5.75 -1.30 -10.10
C THR A 1 4.77 -0.56 -9.20
N ALA A 2 3.73 0.08 -9.75
CA ALA A 2 2.63 0.62 -8.95
C ALA A 2 1.38 -0.20 -9.27
N PRO A 3 0.95 -1.11 -8.41
CA PRO A 3 -0.24 -1.91 -8.66
C PRO A 3 -1.51 -1.06 -8.69
N ARG A 4 -2.50 -1.53 -9.45
CA ARG A 4 -3.87 -1.00 -9.47
C ARG A 4 -4.85 -2.08 -9.05
N ARG A 5 -5.87 -1.70 -8.31
CA ARG A 5 -6.92 -2.60 -7.85
C ARG A 5 -7.79 -3.06 -9.01
N VAL A 6 -8.09 -4.35 -9.02
CA VAL A 6 -8.99 -5.00 -9.98
C VAL A 6 -10.05 -5.75 -9.19
N TYR A 7 -11.30 -5.37 -9.39
CA TYR A 7 -12.44 -5.95 -8.69
C TYR A 7 -12.95 -7.22 -9.36
N VAL A 8 -13.38 -8.19 -8.56
CA VAL A 8 -14.00 -9.44 -8.99
C VAL A 8 -15.17 -9.80 -8.06
N ARG A 9 -16.20 -10.48 -8.59
CA ARG A 9 -17.39 -10.82 -7.79
C ARG A 9 -17.12 -11.94 -6.80
N ARG A 10 -16.33 -12.92 -7.21
CA ARG A 10 -15.93 -14.07 -6.40
C ARG A 10 -14.44 -14.33 -6.57
N PRO A 11 -13.75 -14.90 -5.57
CA PRO A 11 -12.34 -15.17 -5.68
C PRO A 11 -11.99 -16.16 -6.80
N GLU A 12 -12.92 -17.03 -7.20
CA GLU A 12 -12.72 -17.99 -8.30
C GLU A 12 -12.82 -17.36 -9.71
N ASP A 13 -13.26 -16.10 -9.81
CA ASP A 13 -13.38 -15.40 -11.10
C ASP A 13 -12.00 -14.91 -11.62
N THR A 14 -10.92 -15.18 -10.90
CA THR A 14 -9.54 -14.85 -11.26
C THR A 14 -8.56 -15.94 -10.84
N ALA A 15 -7.43 -16.05 -11.53
CA ALA A 15 -6.32 -16.91 -11.10
C ALA A 15 -5.41 -16.25 -10.04
N HIS A 16 -5.61 -14.94 -9.80
CA HIS A 16 -4.81 -14.12 -8.88
C HIS A 16 -5.30 -14.24 -7.44
N ALA A 17 -4.50 -13.81 -6.46
CA ALA A 17 -4.85 -13.87 -5.05
C ALA A 17 -5.90 -12.82 -4.68
N ALA A 18 -7.16 -13.08 -5.04
CA ALA A 18 -8.28 -12.23 -4.71
C ALA A 18 -8.58 -12.28 -3.21
N VAL A 19 -8.74 -11.11 -2.61
CA VAL A 19 -9.12 -10.94 -1.20
C VAL A 19 -10.45 -10.23 -1.10
N LYS A 20 -11.19 -10.52 -0.04
CA LYS A 20 -12.43 -9.79 0.26
C LYS A 20 -12.08 -8.34 0.60
N THR A 21 -12.76 -7.39 -0.04
CA THR A 21 -12.48 -5.95 0.10
C THR A 21 -13.56 -5.26 0.93
N ALA A 22 -13.16 -4.35 1.80
CA ALA A 22 -14.04 -3.42 2.49
C ALA A 22 -14.53 -2.28 1.58
N ARG A 23 -13.95 -2.14 0.39
CA ARG A 23 -14.31 -1.18 -0.66
C ARG A 23 -14.95 -1.93 -1.83
N PRO A 24 -16.29 -2.04 -1.90
CA PRO A 24 -16.94 -2.72 -3.02
C PRO A 24 -16.64 -2.06 -4.36
N GLY A 25 -16.56 -2.87 -5.41
CA GLY A 25 -16.44 -2.39 -6.78
C GLY A 25 -17.71 -1.67 -7.26
N PRO A 26 -17.64 -0.98 -8.41
CA PRO A 26 -18.73 -0.17 -8.95
C PRO A 26 -20.01 -0.96 -9.26
N ASN A 27 -19.92 -2.30 -9.41
CA ASN A 27 -21.06 -3.17 -9.68
C ASN A 27 -21.35 -4.12 -8.50
N GLY A 28 -20.85 -3.80 -7.30
CA GLY A 28 -21.03 -4.62 -6.10
C GLY A 28 -20.07 -5.80 -5.99
N GLU A 29 -18.94 -5.77 -6.70
CA GLU A 29 -17.86 -6.74 -6.51
C GLU A 29 -17.31 -6.67 -5.08
N GLU A 30 -17.29 -7.80 -4.36
CA GLU A 30 -16.86 -7.86 -2.95
C GLU A 30 -15.41 -8.32 -2.78
N TYR A 31 -14.71 -8.63 -3.89
CA TYR A 31 -13.33 -9.08 -3.88
C TYR A 31 -12.47 -8.24 -4.82
N CYS A 32 -11.16 -8.20 -4.57
CA CYS A 32 -10.20 -7.59 -5.47
C CYS A 32 -8.83 -8.26 -5.41
N TRP A 33 -8.03 -8.02 -6.43
CA TRP A 33 -6.59 -8.28 -6.46
C TRP A 33 -5.87 -7.04 -7.02
N TRP A 34 -4.54 -7.00 -7.02
CA TRP A 34 -3.79 -5.83 -7.48
C TRP A 34 -2.91 -6.15 -8.68
N GLN A 35 -3.30 -5.61 -9.83
CA GLN A 35 -2.60 -5.77 -11.09
C GLN A 35 -1.35 -4.89 -11.14
N CYS A 36 -0.19 -5.51 -11.35
CA CYS A 36 1.06 -4.79 -11.56
C CYS A 36 1.07 -4.01 -12.87
N THR A 37 1.69 -2.84 -12.84
CA THR A 37 1.89 -1.98 -14.01
C THR A 37 3.36 -1.73 -14.32
N ILE A 38 3.65 -1.33 -15.55
CA ILE A 38 4.95 -0.88 -16.01
C ILE A 38 4.83 0.48 -16.73
N LYS A 39 5.96 1.03 -17.18
CA LYS A 39 6.03 2.33 -17.87
C LYS A 39 5.37 3.48 -17.12
N GLY A 40 5.52 3.49 -15.79
CA GLY A 40 4.95 4.53 -14.91
C GLY A 40 3.42 4.45 -14.80
N GLY A 41 2.87 3.25 -14.59
CA GLY A 41 1.42 3.07 -14.39
C GLY A 41 0.59 2.93 -15.65
N ARG A 42 1.15 3.23 -16.83
CA ARG A 42 0.40 3.33 -18.09
C ARG A 42 0.08 2.00 -18.75
N GLU A 43 0.80 0.93 -18.40
CA GLU A 43 0.64 -0.37 -19.04
C GLU A 43 0.50 -1.46 -17.99
N GLY A 44 -0.65 -2.12 -17.95
CA GLY A 44 -0.91 -3.27 -17.08
C GLY A 44 -0.20 -4.53 -17.56
N ARG A 45 0.12 -5.40 -16.61
CA ARG A 45 0.56 -6.77 -16.83
C ARG A 45 -0.35 -7.69 -16.04
N ASP A 46 -0.65 -8.86 -16.59
CA ASP A 46 -1.43 -9.89 -15.89
C ASP A 46 -0.56 -10.58 -14.83
N VAL A 47 -0.18 -9.80 -13.82
CA VAL A 47 0.73 -10.18 -12.73
C VAL A 47 0.17 -9.56 -11.46
N ASP A 48 -0.06 -10.39 -10.45
CA ASP A 48 -0.49 -9.97 -9.13
C ASP A 48 0.68 -9.35 -8.34
N ALA A 49 0.42 -8.25 -7.63
CA ALA A 49 1.36 -7.63 -6.70
C ALA A 49 1.90 -8.61 -5.65
N VAL A 50 1.06 -9.50 -5.12
CA VAL A 50 1.46 -10.50 -4.13
C VAL A 50 2.39 -11.54 -4.74
N GLU A 51 2.07 -12.03 -5.94
CA GLU A 51 2.91 -12.97 -6.67
C GLU A 51 4.27 -12.35 -7.00
N LEU A 52 4.27 -11.13 -7.55
CA LEU A 52 5.50 -10.42 -7.87
C LEU A 52 6.35 -10.19 -6.63
N ALA A 53 5.75 -9.79 -5.50
CA ALA A 53 6.47 -9.58 -4.23
C ALA A 53 7.22 -10.84 -3.79
N LYS A 54 6.57 -12.01 -3.84
CA LYS A 54 7.20 -13.30 -3.51
C LYS A 54 8.34 -13.64 -4.47
N ILE A 55 8.14 -13.41 -5.76
CA ILE A 55 9.15 -13.69 -6.79
C ILE A 55 10.38 -12.80 -6.59
N VAL A 56 10.21 -11.48 -6.44
CA VAL A 56 11.35 -10.56 -6.30
C VAL A 56 12.11 -10.82 -5.00
N GLN A 57 11.42 -11.20 -3.91
CA GLN A 57 12.09 -11.68 -2.71
C GLN A 57 12.94 -12.92 -2.99
N ALA A 58 12.38 -13.93 -3.65
CA ALA A 58 13.11 -15.16 -3.99
C ALA A 58 14.33 -14.90 -4.89
N LEU A 59 14.27 -13.83 -5.71
CA LEU A 59 15.38 -13.35 -6.54
C LEU A 59 16.41 -12.50 -5.79
N GLY A 60 16.21 -12.23 -4.49
CA GLY A 60 17.15 -11.54 -3.63
C GLY A 60 16.87 -10.05 -3.38
N ALA A 61 15.65 -9.58 -3.65
CA ALA A 61 15.25 -8.24 -3.21
C ALA A 61 15.33 -8.14 -1.68
N GLY A 62 15.91 -7.06 -1.15
CA GLY A 62 16.05 -6.82 0.29
C GLY A 62 14.93 -5.98 0.91
N GLU A 63 14.14 -5.30 0.10
CA GLU A 63 13.02 -4.44 0.52
C GLU A 63 12.05 -4.24 -0.66
N ILE A 64 10.77 -4.01 -0.36
CA ILE A 64 9.74 -3.65 -1.34
C ILE A 64 9.22 -2.25 -1.06
N MET A 65 9.42 -1.33 -2.01
CA MET A 65 8.72 -0.05 -2.02
C MET A 65 7.39 -0.20 -2.76
N LEU A 66 6.29 -0.21 -1.99
CA LEU A 66 4.96 -0.52 -2.48
C LEU A 66 4.14 0.76 -2.69
N ASN A 67 4.11 1.24 -3.94
CA ASN A 67 3.23 2.32 -4.37
C ASN A 67 1.82 1.79 -4.66
N CYS A 68 0.79 2.64 -4.65
CA CYS A 68 -0.56 2.32 -5.11
C CYS A 68 -1.06 3.37 -6.10
N ILE A 69 -1.47 2.96 -7.31
CA ILE A 69 -1.99 3.89 -8.33
C ILE A 69 -3.27 4.55 -7.86
N ASP A 70 -4.19 3.77 -7.28
CA ASP A 70 -5.53 4.25 -6.96
C ASP A 70 -5.54 5.27 -5.81
N ASN A 71 -4.49 5.28 -4.99
CA ASN A 71 -4.33 6.21 -3.88
C ASN A 71 -3.35 7.36 -4.19
N ASP A 72 -2.64 7.33 -5.32
CA ASP A 72 -1.61 8.33 -5.60
C ASP A 72 -2.21 9.73 -5.80
N GLY A 73 -1.72 10.69 -5.02
CA GLY A 73 -2.23 12.08 -5.04
C GLY A 73 -3.59 12.31 -4.37
N GLU A 74 -4.29 11.27 -3.92
CA GLU A 74 -5.64 11.40 -3.34
C GLU A 74 -5.67 12.04 -1.95
N GLY A 75 -4.60 11.87 -1.15
CA GLY A 75 -4.52 12.38 0.22
C GLY A 75 -5.50 11.73 1.21
N LYS A 76 -6.05 10.56 0.88
CA LYS A 76 -7.06 9.83 1.67
C LYS A 76 -6.50 8.61 2.42
N GLY A 77 -5.17 8.55 2.59
CA GLY A 77 -4.47 7.46 3.25
C GLY A 77 -3.93 6.40 2.30
N PHE A 78 -3.15 5.48 2.86
CA PHE A 78 -2.54 4.37 2.13
C PHE A 78 -3.60 3.33 1.73
N ASP A 79 -3.28 2.47 0.76
CA ASP A 79 -4.10 1.27 0.49
C ASP A 79 -3.73 0.18 1.51
N LEU A 80 -4.45 0.17 2.64
CA LEU A 80 -4.17 -0.75 3.75
C LEU A 80 -4.31 -2.21 3.36
N GLU A 81 -5.30 -2.55 2.54
CA GLU A 81 -5.51 -3.94 2.11
C GLU A 81 -4.36 -4.40 1.22
N LEU A 82 -3.89 -3.55 0.31
CA LEU A 82 -2.71 -3.84 -0.51
C LEU A 82 -1.45 -4.04 0.34
N VAL A 83 -1.21 -3.11 1.26
CA VAL A 83 -0.04 -3.14 2.13
C VAL A 83 -0.06 -4.39 3.00
N ASP A 84 -1.20 -4.71 3.60
CA ASP A 84 -1.35 -5.87 4.48
C ASP A 84 -1.13 -7.20 3.74
N VAL A 85 -1.74 -7.39 2.56
CA VAL A 85 -1.59 -8.65 1.81
C VAL A 85 -0.18 -8.84 1.27
N VAL A 86 0.50 -7.76 0.86
CA VAL A 86 1.88 -7.84 0.38
C VAL A 86 2.83 -8.06 1.55
N ALA A 87 2.70 -7.31 2.65
CA ALA A 87 3.55 -7.47 3.83
C ALA A 87 3.38 -8.86 4.47
N SER A 88 2.17 -9.42 4.48
CA SER A 88 1.90 -10.77 4.97
C SER A 88 2.45 -11.88 4.07
N ALA A 89 2.74 -11.56 2.80
CA ALA A 89 3.20 -12.52 1.80
C ALA A 89 4.72 -12.69 1.74
N VAL A 90 5.48 -11.76 2.33
CA VAL A 90 6.94 -11.70 2.26
C VAL A 90 7.55 -11.52 3.64
N SER A 91 8.83 -11.87 3.81
CA SER A 91 9.60 -11.67 5.04
C SER A 91 10.52 -10.45 5.00
N ILE A 92 10.70 -9.84 3.82
CA ILE A 92 11.47 -8.62 3.65
C ILE A 92 10.62 -7.37 3.98
N PRO A 93 11.24 -6.27 4.43
CA PRO A 93 10.51 -5.02 4.73
C PRO A 93 9.67 -4.52 3.56
N VAL A 94 8.46 -4.06 3.86
CA VAL A 94 7.55 -3.39 2.92
C VAL A 94 7.37 -1.94 3.34
N VAL A 95 7.68 -1.03 2.44
CA VAL A 95 7.48 0.41 2.60
C VAL A 95 6.17 0.80 1.94
N ALA A 96 5.18 1.20 2.74
CA ALA A 96 3.91 1.73 2.24
C ALA A 96 4.13 3.10 1.59
N SER A 97 3.62 3.31 0.39
CA SER A 97 3.78 4.55 -0.37
C SER A 97 2.50 4.91 -1.13
N SER A 98 2.34 6.20 -1.46
CA SER A 98 1.17 6.82 -2.10
C SER A 98 -0.08 6.91 -1.22
N GLY A 99 -0.67 8.11 -1.17
CA GLY A 99 -2.00 8.37 -0.57
C GLY A 99 -2.02 9.10 0.77
N ALA A 100 -0.93 9.14 1.53
CA ALA A 100 -0.89 9.86 2.79
C ALA A 100 -1.24 11.36 2.62
N GLY A 101 -2.23 11.82 3.39
CA GLY A 101 -2.70 13.21 3.44
C GLY A 101 -2.61 13.89 4.81
N ALA A 102 -2.30 13.14 5.87
CA ALA A 102 -2.48 13.54 7.27
C ALA A 102 -1.66 12.62 8.20
N PRO A 103 -1.25 13.08 9.40
CA PRO A 103 -0.52 12.26 10.38
C PRO A 103 -1.19 10.92 10.73
N GLU A 104 -2.52 10.90 10.80
CA GLU A 104 -3.33 9.73 11.18
C GLU A 104 -3.16 8.58 10.19
N HIS A 105 -2.90 8.88 8.91
CA HIS A 105 -2.66 7.86 7.90
C HIS A 105 -1.37 7.05 8.18
N PHE A 106 -0.39 7.65 8.89
CA PHE A 106 0.83 6.95 9.27
C PHE A 106 0.60 6.01 10.44
N SER A 107 -0.09 6.45 11.49
CA SER A 107 -0.45 5.53 12.59
C SER A 107 -1.33 4.40 12.09
N GLU A 108 -2.31 4.72 11.24
CA GLU A 108 -3.24 3.74 10.68
C GLU A 108 -2.53 2.64 9.89
N VAL A 109 -1.55 2.97 9.04
CA VAL A 109 -0.84 1.95 8.26
C VAL A 109 0.03 1.05 9.13
N PHE A 110 0.66 1.59 10.19
CA PHE A 110 1.46 0.77 11.11
C PHE A 110 0.61 -0.09 12.06
N GLU A 111 -0.57 0.38 12.44
CA GLU A 111 -1.46 -0.37 13.34
C GLU A 111 -2.22 -1.48 12.63
N LYS A 112 -2.60 -1.26 11.36
CA LYS A 112 -3.50 -2.16 10.62
C LYS A 112 -2.79 -3.09 9.64
N THR A 113 -1.48 -2.94 9.44
CA THR A 113 -0.74 -3.71 8.43
C THR A 113 0.66 -4.10 8.91
N GLY A 114 1.32 -5.00 8.18
CA GLY A 114 2.73 -5.35 8.41
C GLY A 114 3.76 -4.37 7.84
N ALA A 115 3.41 -3.10 7.57
CA ALA A 115 4.34 -2.12 7.00
C ALA A 115 5.55 -1.88 7.92
N ALA A 116 6.76 -1.93 7.33
CA ALA A 116 8.00 -1.65 8.05
C ALA A 116 8.34 -0.15 8.04
N ALA A 117 7.90 0.56 7.00
CA ALA A 117 8.06 2.01 6.88
C ALA A 117 6.91 2.61 6.05
N ALA A 118 6.74 3.92 6.14
CA ALA A 118 5.76 4.68 5.40
C ALA A 118 6.43 5.87 4.70
N LEU A 119 6.17 6.03 3.41
CA LEU A 119 6.73 7.06 2.56
C LEU A 119 5.62 7.98 2.05
N ALA A 120 5.86 9.29 2.18
CA ALA A 120 5.02 10.32 1.58
C ALA A 120 5.91 11.40 0.94
N ALA A 121 5.46 11.96 -0.18
CA ALA A 121 6.21 13.01 -0.89
C ALA A 121 5.39 14.31 -0.98
N GLY A 122 4.20 14.24 -1.60
CA GLY A 122 3.39 15.43 -1.93
C GLY A 122 3.08 16.33 -0.72
N ILE A 123 2.63 15.73 0.39
CA ILE A 123 2.25 16.46 1.60
C ILE A 123 3.41 17.22 2.26
N PHE A 124 4.62 16.65 2.20
CA PHE A 124 5.82 17.28 2.77
C PHE A 124 6.34 18.39 1.86
N HIS A 125 6.34 18.18 0.54
CA HIS A 125 6.76 19.21 -0.42
C HIS A 125 5.82 20.42 -0.42
N ARG A 126 4.50 20.19 -0.28
CA ARG A 126 3.50 21.26 -0.17
C ARG A 126 3.38 21.86 1.22
N ARG A 127 4.10 21.32 2.22
CA ARG A 127 4.06 21.73 3.64
C ARG A 127 2.66 21.69 4.25
N GLU A 128 1.82 20.76 3.77
CA GLU A 128 0.48 20.51 4.31
C GLU A 128 0.56 19.79 5.66
N VAL A 129 1.55 18.91 5.80
CA VAL A 129 1.87 18.17 7.02
C VAL A 129 3.38 18.24 7.20
N SER A 130 3.88 18.49 8.41
CA SER A 130 5.32 18.42 8.67
C SER A 130 5.72 17.02 9.17
N ILE A 131 6.99 16.65 8.98
CA ILE A 131 7.54 15.42 9.58
C ILE A 131 7.42 15.47 11.11
N ALA A 132 7.53 16.66 11.71
CA ALA A 132 7.37 16.84 13.15
C ALA A 132 5.95 16.50 13.61
N ASP A 133 4.92 16.89 12.85
CA ASP A 133 3.52 16.58 13.17
C ASP A 133 3.25 15.07 13.08
N VAL A 134 3.81 14.41 12.05
CA VAL A 134 3.72 12.94 11.93
C VAL A 134 4.39 12.25 13.11
N LYS A 135 5.63 12.64 13.44
CA LYS A 135 6.36 12.07 14.58
C LYS A 135 5.64 12.30 15.90
N LYS A 136 5.07 13.50 16.10
CA LYS A 136 4.30 13.83 17.30
C LYS A 136 3.07 12.93 17.41
N HIS A 137 2.28 12.83 16.34
CA HIS A 137 1.08 11.98 16.30
C HIS A 137 1.40 10.50 16.55
N MET A 138 2.47 9.98 15.93
CA MET A 138 2.92 8.62 16.15
C MET A 138 3.29 8.37 17.62
N ALA A 139 4.03 9.30 18.24
CA ALA A 139 4.39 9.21 19.65
C ALA A 139 3.14 9.26 20.57
N GLU A 140 2.18 10.15 20.28
CA GLU A 140 0.90 10.26 21.01
C GLU A 140 0.04 9.00 20.84
N SER A 141 0.14 8.32 19.71
CA SER A 141 -0.53 7.03 19.42
C SER A 141 0.21 5.82 20.03
N GLY A 142 1.32 6.04 20.75
CA GLY A 142 2.12 4.98 21.37
C GLY A 142 3.01 4.20 20.41
N LEU A 143 3.19 4.67 19.17
CA LEU A 143 4.07 4.04 18.18
C LEU A 143 5.52 4.53 18.37
N PRO A 144 6.51 3.61 18.44
CA PRO A 144 7.91 3.98 18.51
C PRO A 144 8.33 4.80 17.29
N VAL A 145 8.89 5.98 17.54
CA VAL A 145 9.34 6.88 16.49
C VAL A 145 10.63 7.57 16.90
N ARG A 146 11.53 7.75 15.94
CA ARG A 146 12.80 8.43 16.16
C ARG A 146 12.57 9.94 16.36
N GLN A 147 13.03 10.50 17.48
CA GLN A 147 12.79 11.90 17.84
C GLN A 147 13.85 12.88 17.29
N ASP A 148 15.04 12.37 16.95
CA ASP A 148 16.15 13.11 16.34
C ASP A 148 16.10 13.18 14.80
#